data_AF-A0A812IMT3-F1
#
_entry.id   AF-A0A812IMT3-F1
#
_cell.length_a   1.000
_cell.length_b   1.000
_cell.length_c   1.000
_cell.angle_alpha   90.00
_cell.angle_beta   90.00
_cell.angle_gamma   90.00
#
_symmetry.space_group_name_H-M   'P 1'
#
loop_
_entity.id
_entity.type
_entity.pdbx_description
1 polymer ?
#
loop_
_entity_poly.entity_id
_entity_poly.type
_entity_poly.pdbx_seq_one_letter_code
_entity_poly.pdbx_strand_id
1 'polypeptide(L)'
;MLLPRKNSKIVAIDAKACRRGNPLRYVNGARTAAQRRSINTKLVWRRKQVHFVTTKRVPANSEFIVDYGAGYWRGWAHNRRVDELQADIREARRRLASTGPTTSSRRRLAEAKEALEAFLEDSE
;
A
#
# COMPACT_ATOMS: atom_id res chain seq x y z
N MET A 1 -15.53 7.65 -8.92
CA MET A 1 -15.32 6.71 -7.81
C MET A 1 -16.51 6.87 -6.88
N LEU A 2 -17.44 5.90 -6.82
CA LEU A 2 -18.58 6.01 -5.91
C LEU A 2 -18.08 5.72 -4.50
N LEU A 3 -18.05 6.74 -3.65
CA LEU A 3 -17.77 6.56 -2.23
C LEU A 3 -18.90 5.71 -1.60
N PRO A 4 -18.59 4.80 -0.67
CA PRO A 4 -19.61 3.96 -0.07
C PRO A 4 -20.58 4.78 0.81
N ARG A 5 -21.86 4.40 0.84
CA ARG A 5 -22.86 4.98 1.75
C ARG A 5 -22.50 4.63 3.20
N LYS A 6 -22.89 5.51 4.14
CA LYS A 6 -22.53 5.55 5.58
C LYS A 6 -22.70 4.25 6.41
N ASN A 7 -23.28 3.18 5.85
CA ASN A 7 -23.49 1.87 6.50
C ASN A 7 -23.07 0.65 5.63
N SER A 8 -22.31 0.84 4.54
CA SER A 8 -21.86 -0.31 3.75
C SER A 8 -20.65 -0.97 4.40
N LYS A 9 -20.73 -2.28 4.68
CA LYS A 9 -19.56 -3.10 5.03
C LYS A 9 -18.47 -2.87 3.97
N ILE A 10 -17.34 -2.28 4.37
CA ILE A 10 -16.18 -2.13 3.51
C ILE A 10 -15.57 -3.53 3.35
N VAL A 11 -15.45 -3.99 2.11
CA VAL A 11 -14.82 -5.28 1.79
C VAL A 11 -13.54 -4.98 1.03
N ALA A 12 -12.42 -5.49 1.54
CA ALA A 12 -11.15 -5.48 0.84
C ALA A 12 -10.96 -6.78 0.06
N ILE A 13 -10.40 -6.70 -1.14
CA ILE A 13 -9.99 -7.87 -1.92
C ILE A 13 -8.47 -7.97 -1.85
N ASP A 14 -7.99 -9.02 -1.19
CA ASP A 14 -6.57 -9.33 -1.14
C ASP A 14 -6.20 -10.38 -2.20
N ALA A 15 -5.44 -9.95 -3.21
CA ALA A 15 -4.91 -10.82 -4.26
C ALA A 15 -3.47 -11.30 -3.97
N LYS A 16 -2.90 -11.02 -2.78
CA LYS A 16 -1.51 -11.34 -2.43
C LYS A 16 -1.21 -12.83 -2.54
N ALA A 17 -2.09 -13.68 -2.03
CA ALA A 17 -1.93 -15.15 -2.07
C ALA A 17 -2.37 -15.77 -3.41
N CYS A 18 -3.16 -15.07 -4.23
CA CYS A 18 -3.71 -15.57 -5.49
C CYS A 18 -2.68 -15.53 -6.63
N ARG A 19 -1.66 -16.41 -6.57
CA ARG A 19 -0.53 -16.41 -7.52
C ARG A 19 -0.82 -17.08 -8.86
N ARG A 20 -1.85 -17.92 -8.96
CA ARG A 20 -2.25 -18.66 -10.17
C ARG A 20 -3.61 -18.17 -10.65
N GLY A 21 -3.78 -18.05 -11.97
CA GLY A 21 -5.07 -17.69 -12.58
C GLY A 21 -5.51 -16.23 -12.40
N ASN A 22 -4.67 -15.37 -11.81
CA ASN A 22 -4.98 -13.96 -11.60
C ASN A 22 -3.84 -13.06 -12.09
N PRO A 23 -3.67 -12.89 -13.42
CA PRO A 23 -2.65 -12.01 -13.97
C PRO A 23 -2.89 -10.53 -13.61
N LEU A 24 -4.13 -10.15 -13.31
CA LEU A 24 -4.52 -8.76 -13.05
C LEU A 24 -3.90 -8.18 -11.77
N ARG A 25 -3.44 -9.04 -10.84
CA ARG A 25 -2.70 -8.62 -9.63
C ARG A 25 -1.36 -7.92 -9.94
N TYR A 26 -0.85 -8.06 -11.16
CA TYR A 26 0.44 -7.52 -11.58
C TYR A 26 0.32 -6.24 -12.42
N VAL A 27 -0.91 -5.78 -12.73
CA VAL A 27 -1.10 -4.53 -13.47
C VAL A 27 -0.64 -3.36 -12.61
N ASN A 28 0.25 -2.54 -13.14
CA ASN A 28 0.83 -1.43 -12.37
C ASN A 28 -0.09 -0.22 -12.32
N GLY A 29 0.03 0.50 -11.20
CA GLY A 29 -0.67 1.75 -10.96
C GLY A 29 0.14 2.96 -11.44
N ALA A 30 -0.53 3.98 -11.98
CA ALA A 30 0.10 5.26 -12.27
C ALA A 30 0.20 6.16 -11.02
N ARG A 31 1.41 6.42 -10.52
CA ARG A 31 1.64 7.32 -9.38
C ARG A 31 2.02 8.73 -9.82
N THR A 32 2.94 8.85 -10.78
CA THR A 32 3.47 10.13 -11.25
C THR A 32 2.60 10.75 -12.35
N ALA A 33 2.70 12.08 -12.55
CA ALA A 33 2.00 12.76 -13.63
C ALA A 33 2.37 12.20 -15.01
N ALA A 34 3.62 11.77 -15.20
CA ALA A 34 4.06 11.11 -16.43
C ALA A 34 3.36 9.76 -16.65
N GLN A 35 3.30 8.90 -15.62
CA GLN A 35 2.63 7.61 -15.69
C GLN A 35 1.12 7.75 -15.92
N ARG A 36 0.48 8.81 -15.40
CA ARG A 36 -0.95 9.05 -15.61
C ARG A 36 -1.32 9.22 -17.09
N ARG A 37 -0.41 9.76 -17.91
CA ARG A 37 -0.62 9.83 -19.38
C ARG A 37 -0.66 8.45 -20.04
N SER A 38 0.00 7.47 -19.44
CA SER A 38 0.06 6.08 -19.92
C SER A 38 -1.13 5.22 -19.49
N ILE A 39 -2.03 5.72 -18.63
CA ILE A 39 -3.24 4.98 -18.21
C ILE A 39 -4.02 4.54 -19.45
N ASN A 40 -4.28 3.24 -19.53
CA ASN A 40 -5.01 2.61 -20.63
C ASN A 40 -6.05 1.58 -20.13
N THR A 41 -6.18 1.40 -18.82
CA THR A 41 -7.19 0.54 -18.18
C THR A 41 -7.88 1.25 -17.02
N LYS A 42 -9.12 0.84 -16.74
CA LYS A 42 -9.88 1.27 -15.56
C LYS A 42 -10.46 0.06 -14.82
N LEU A 43 -10.67 0.21 -13.52
CA LEU A 43 -11.35 -0.77 -12.68
C LEU A 43 -12.85 -0.54 -12.71
N VAL A 44 -13.62 -1.61 -12.87
CA VAL A 44 -15.08 -1.60 -12.81
C VAL A 44 -15.55 -2.67 -11.83
N TRP A 45 -16.40 -2.28 -10.87
CA TRP A 45 -17.08 -3.21 -9.99
C TRP A 45 -18.41 -3.64 -10.60
N ARG A 46 -18.59 -4.94 -10.81
CA ARG A 46 -19.84 -5.50 -11.34
C ARG A 46 -20.09 -6.87 -10.72
N ARG A 47 -21.32 -7.14 -10.25
CA ARG A 47 -21.72 -8.46 -9.73
C ARG A 47 -20.72 -9.06 -8.71
N LYS A 48 -20.25 -8.24 -7.77
CA LYS A 48 -19.25 -8.62 -6.75
C LYS A 48 -17.86 -9.01 -7.29
N GLN A 49 -17.53 -8.58 -8.50
CA GLN A 49 -16.24 -8.83 -9.15
C GLN A 49 -15.61 -7.50 -9.58
N VAL A 50 -14.28 -7.46 -9.57
CA VAL A 50 -13.47 -6.36 -10.15
C VAL A 50 -13.03 -6.78 -11.54
N HIS A 51 -13.35 -5.95 -12.54
CA HIS A 51 -12.90 -6.13 -13.91
C HIS A 51 -11.96 -5.01 -14.31
N PHE A 52 -10.95 -5.34 -15.12
CA PHE A 52 -10.10 -4.38 -15.79
C PHE A 52 -10.62 -4.19 -17.22
N VAL A 53 -10.92 -2.95 -17.58
CA VAL A 53 -11.47 -2.60 -18.89
C VAL A 53 -10.53 -1.62 -19.56
N THR A 54 -10.11 -1.89 -20.79
CA THR A 54 -9.30 -0.96 -21.58
C THR A 54 -10.10 0.29 -21.91
N THR A 55 -9.49 1.47 -21.74
CA THR A 55 -10.12 2.78 -22.03
C THR A 55 -9.76 3.33 -23.40
N LYS A 56 -8.74 2.75 -24.04
CA LYS A 56 -8.23 3.11 -25.37
C LYS A 56 -7.55 1.88 -26.00
N ARG A 57 -7.21 1.98 -27.29
CA ARG A 57 -6.41 0.95 -27.97
C ARG A 57 -5.07 0.76 -27.25
N VAL A 58 -4.69 -0.48 -27.02
CA VAL A 58 -3.42 -0.87 -26.38
C VAL A 58 -2.56 -1.58 -27.43
N PRO A 59 -1.44 -0.98 -27.88
CA PRO A 59 -0.54 -1.62 -28.84
C PRO A 59 0.05 -2.94 -28.30
N ALA A 60 0.47 -3.82 -29.21
CA ALA A 60 1.26 -4.99 -28.83
C ALA A 60 2.55 -4.54 -28.10
N ASN A 61 3.00 -5.36 -27.14
CA ASN A 61 4.19 -5.11 -26.32
C ASN A 61 4.12 -3.83 -25.47
N SER A 62 2.93 -3.31 -25.19
CA SER A 62 2.74 -2.19 -24.26
C SER A 62 2.17 -2.66 -22.92
N GLU A 63 2.51 -1.95 -21.86
CA GLU A 63 2.08 -2.28 -20.50
C GLU A 63 0.64 -1.83 -20.23
N PHE A 64 -0.13 -2.65 -19.52
CA PHE A 64 -1.40 -2.21 -18.94
C PHE A 64 -1.13 -1.37 -17.69
N ILE A 65 -1.68 -0.16 -17.67
CA ILE A 65 -1.54 0.79 -16.56
C ILE A 65 -2.94 1.21 -16.10
N VAL A 66 -3.16 1.13 -14.80
CA VAL A 66 -4.43 1.46 -14.15
C VAL A 66 -4.27 2.66 -13.21
N ASP A 67 -5.36 3.39 -12.97
CA ASP A 67 -5.44 4.32 -11.86
C ASP A 67 -6.17 3.67 -10.68
N TYR A 68 -5.43 3.37 -9.61
CA TYR A 68 -6.00 2.88 -8.35
C TYR A 68 -6.72 4.00 -7.55
N GLY A 69 -6.54 5.26 -7.96
CA GLY A 69 -7.04 6.45 -7.31
C GLY A 69 -6.18 6.92 -6.15
N ALA A 70 -6.44 8.15 -5.70
CA ALA A 70 -5.65 8.81 -4.65
C ALA A 70 -5.66 8.06 -3.31
N GLY A 71 -6.78 7.41 -2.97
CA GLY A 71 -6.92 6.65 -1.72
C GLY A 71 -5.91 5.51 -1.61
N TYR A 72 -5.66 4.79 -2.71
CA TYR A 72 -4.67 3.71 -2.74
C TYR A 72 -3.26 4.22 -2.45
N TRP A 73 -2.85 5.31 -3.10
CA TRP A 73 -1.51 5.87 -2.91
C TRP A 73 -1.29 6.42 -1.51
N ARG A 74 -2.33 7.01 -0.90
CA ARG A 74 -2.30 7.41 0.52
C ARG A 74 -2.12 6.20 1.45
N GLY A 75 -2.92 5.16 1.25
CA GLY A 75 -2.80 3.92 2.03
C GLY A 75 -1.43 3.24 1.84
N TRP A 76 -0.90 3.23 0.62
CA TRP A 76 0.44 2.72 0.34
C TRP A 76 1.53 3.52 1.07
N ALA A 77 1.45 4.85 1.05
CA ALA A 77 2.41 5.71 1.74
C ALA A 77 2.34 5.53 3.28
N HIS A 78 1.13 5.42 3.83
CA HIS A 78 0.91 5.11 5.24
C HIS A 78 1.52 3.75 5.61
N ASN A 79 1.18 2.68 4.88
CA ASN A 79 1.72 1.34 5.14
C ASN A 79 3.26 1.30 5.04
N ARG A 80 3.82 1.97 4.04
CA ARG A 80 5.28 2.08 3.90
C ARG A 80 5.91 2.76 5.12
N ARG A 81 5.28 3.82 5.64
CA ARG A 81 5.78 4.52 6.83
C ARG A 81 5.72 3.63 8.07
N VAL A 82 4.65 2.86 8.23
CA VAL A 82 4.54 1.84 9.29
C VAL A 82 5.66 0.80 9.17
N ASP A 83 5.92 0.27 7.97
CA ASP A 83 6.98 -0.72 7.74
C ASP A 83 8.38 -0.17 8.08
N GLU A 84 8.65 1.10 7.75
CA GLU A 84 9.89 1.81 8.10
C GLU A 84 10.07 1.92 9.63
N LEU A 85 9.05 2.39 10.34
CA LEU A 85 9.07 2.50 11.81
C LEU A 85 9.23 1.14 12.49
N GLN A 86 8.57 0.10 11.97
CA GLN A 86 8.75 -1.27 12.45
C GLN A 86 10.16 -1.81 12.17
N ALA A 87 10.80 -1.40 11.07
CA ALA A 87 12.20 -1.74 10.78
C ALA A 87 13.15 -1.09 11.80
N ASP A 88 12.92 0.18 12.15
CA ASP A 88 13.70 0.89 13.16
C ASP A 88 13.61 0.21 14.54
N ILE A 89 12.41 -0.21 14.95
CA ILE A 89 12.21 -1.00 16.19
C ILE A 89 12.98 -2.32 16.12
N ARG A 90 12.93 -3.03 14.99
CA ARG A 90 13.67 -4.29 14.81
C ARG A 90 15.18 -4.08 14.87
N GLU A 91 15.69 -2.99 14.30
CA GLU A 91 17.10 -2.62 14.37
C GLU A 91 17.52 -2.26 15.81
N ALA A 92 16.74 -1.45 16.51
CA ALA A 92 17.00 -1.09 17.90
C ALA A 92 17.03 -2.33 18.81
N ARG A 93 16.11 -3.28 18.61
CA ARG A 93 16.09 -4.58 19.31
C ARG A 93 17.33 -5.43 18.99
N ARG A 94 17.73 -5.52 17.72
CA ARG A 94 18.95 -6.25 17.32
C ARG A 94 20.21 -5.67 17.98
N ARG A 95 20.34 -4.34 18.00
CA ARG A 95 21.46 -3.67 18.68
C ARG A 95 21.47 -3.96 20.18
N LEU A 96 20.32 -3.85 20.84
CA LEU A 96 20.20 -4.21 22.27
C LEU A 96 20.64 -5.64 22.55
N ALA A 97 20.28 -6.58 21.68
CA ALA A 97 20.69 -7.97 21.81
C ALA A 97 22.20 -8.17 21.57
N SER A 98 22.82 -7.42 20.66
CA SER A 98 24.23 -7.59 20.30
C SER A 98 25.21 -6.88 21.21
N THR A 99 24.90 -5.66 21.69
CA THR A 99 25.81 -4.84 22.50
C THR A 99 25.52 -4.89 24.00
N GLY A 100 24.46 -5.58 24.40
CA GLY A 100 23.92 -5.50 25.74
C GLY A 100 23.13 -4.21 26.00
N PRO A 101 22.30 -4.20 27.06
CA PRO A 101 21.39 -3.09 27.33
C PRO A 101 22.11 -1.89 27.95
N THR A 102 22.36 -0.87 27.13
CA THR A 102 22.84 0.45 27.57
C THR A 102 21.69 1.45 27.71
N THR A 103 21.86 2.51 28.49
CA THR A 103 20.86 3.60 28.61
C THR A 103 20.52 4.19 27.23
N SER A 104 21.53 4.39 26.38
CA SER A 104 21.34 4.92 25.02
C SER A 104 20.54 3.96 24.13
N SER A 105 20.82 2.66 24.18
CA SER A 105 20.11 1.67 23.35
C SER A 105 18.67 1.44 23.81
N ARG A 106 18.40 1.48 25.13
CA ARG A 106 17.03 1.46 25.68
C ARG A 106 16.24 2.69 25.26
N ARG A 107 16.87 3.88 25.32
CA ARG A 107 16.27 5.14 24.87
C ARG A 107 15.88 5.10 23.40
N ARG A 108 16.79 4.67 22.50
CA ARG A 108 16.48 4.54 21.06
C ARG A 108 15.31 3.59 20.77
N LEU A 109 15.21 2.49 21.51
CA LEU A 109 14.06 1.59 21.37
C LEU A 109 12.75 2.24 21.84
N ALA A 110 12.78 3.01 22.92
CA ALA A 110 11.62 3.75 23.40
C ALA A 110 11.18 4.81 22.39
N GLU A 111 12.11 5.63 21.90
CA GLU A 111 11.87 6.66 20.86
C GLU A 111 11.27 6.04 19.59
N ALA A 112 11.80 4.90 19.11
CA ALA A 112 11.28 4.22 17.93
C ALA A 112 9.86 3.66 18.13
N LYS A 113 9.51 3.22 19.36
CA LYS A 113 8.15 2.76 19.69
C LYS A 113 7.18 3.93 19.77
N GLU A 114 7.56 4.99 20.47
CA GLU A 114 6.76 6.20 20.62
C GLU A 114 6.47 6.83 19.25
N ALA A 115 7.47 6.87 18.35
CA ALA A 115 7.27 7.35 16.99
C ALA A 115 6.27 6.50 16.17
N LEU A 116 6.18 5.18 16.44
CA LEU A 116 5.18 4.31 15.81
C LEU A 116 3.79 4.54 16.41
N GLU A 117 3.69 4.62 17.74
CA GLU A 117 2.42 4.87 18.44
C GLU A 117 1.82 6.21 18.03
N ALA A 118 2.58 7.29 18.11
CA ALA A 118 2.14 8.62 17.70
C ALA A 118 1.68 8.67 16.23
N PHE A 119 2.39 7.97 15.33
CA PHE A 119 1.99 7.92 13.91
C PHE A 119 0.66 7.17 13.68
N LEU A 120 0.39 6.13 14.47
CA LEU A 120 -0.85 5.36 14.37
C LEU A 120 -2.03 6.15 14.94
N GLU A 121 -1.84 6.87 16.06
CA GLU A 121 -2.86 7.72 16.68
C GLU A 121 -3.28 8.89 15.76
N ASP A 122 -2.32 9.55 15.10
CA ASP A 122 -2.60 10.64 14.15
C ASP A 122 -3.31 10.18 12.86
N SER A 123 -3.39 8.86 12.62
CA SER A 123 -3.95 8.29 11.38
C SER A 123 -5.39 7.78 11.52
N GLU A 124 -5.98 7.81 12.73
CA GLU A 124 -7.39 7.46 13.00
C GLU A 124 -8.36 8.64 12.79
#